data_AF-A0A0Q7B2S0-F1
#
_entry.id   AF-A0A0Q7B2S0-F1
#
_cell.length_a   1.000
_cell.length_b   1.000
_cell.length_c   1.000
_cell.angle_alpha   90.00
_cell.angle_beta   90.00
_cell.angle_gamma   90.00
#
_symmetry.space_group_name_H-M   'P 1'
#
loop_
_entity.id
_entity.type
_entity.pdbx_description
1 polymer ?
#
loop_
_entity_poly.entity_id
_entity_poly.type
_entity_poly.pdbx_seq_one_letter_code
_entity_poly.pdbx_strand_id
1 'polypeptide(L)'
;MQIPRARRGLAALLAIGGASLALVAVPTTSAEADSDSTLTIVGTSDVSDSHLFLDVLKPGFEAAYPQYTVTYQGSATQKAIDNARQGLGSALIVHAASLENQFVGDGFSVEPFGRAIFWGDFVLLGPASDPAHVMSGSSPATNPTEAFQKIAAAGAAGNAFLVARETGSGTDVQSHNIWAETTGVHTCTVSTANGGGVRPAADDVSGACPTGAPGTIQASFPSWYPATGQTQAPNIQTADVCTTLPGGGTGNNNCYVFTDRGTFQYLKKTGIPNLQVVVRGDSLLLVNSFHAYAINPDKFTGTPSVQINKPAALAFLDWVTSTAGQAAVGSYLNDTADAPFLPSAAPKLTVTSAPAKVKAGAAIKVSGDLANVVPGTPALSGVPVRLVGTPAAGPGNTPVTVATTTTDSAGHFAFSYKPQKSLIYSVAVDEITQIENAALTPVFGDLLEGTSAPAGRTVVVGSATIAKPKVGKHRVVQVRGKLGPHAYKGAVVQVYGKLGAHKVRLLRTVHPRSGAAAYQVRVKLKKGVWKLRVRYSNGTSFTAATTGFSRKVKVS
;
A
#
# COMPACT_ATOMS: atom_id res chain seq x y z
N MET A 1 6.72 -88.11 -69.53
CA MET A 1 5.45 -87.35 -69.58
C MET A 1 5.72 -85.99 -68.91
N GLN A 2 5.45 -84.90 -69.63
CA GLN A 2 5.92 -83.49 -69.52
C GLN A 2 5.65 -82.83 -68.13
N ILE A 3 6.52 -82.01 -67.50
CA ILE A 3 6.93 -80.58 -67.76
C ILE A 3 5.70 -79.60 -67.82
N PRO A 4 5.68 -78.33 -67.29
CA PRO A 4 6.71 -77.48 -66.63
C PRO A 4 6.30 -76.66 -65.35
N ARG A 5 7.32 -75.97 -64.83
CA ARG A 5 7.38 -74.78 -63.94
C ARG A 5 6.59 -73.53 -64.40
N ALA A 6 6.20 -72.66 -63.45
CA ALA A 6 6.33 -71.17 -63.48
C ALA A 6 5.73 -70.54 -62.20
N ARG A 7 6.53 -69.90 -61.33
CA ARG A 7 6.79 -68.44 -61.19
C ARG A 7 5.67 -67.58 -60.56
N ARG A 8 5.95 -67.17 -59.32
CA ARG A 8 5.80 -65.84 -58.67
C ARG A 8 4.52 -65.01 -58.95
N GLY A 9 3.76 -64.78 -57.88
CA GLY A 9 2.88 -63.63 -57.69
C GLY A 9 2.39 -63.59 -56.23
N LEU A 10 3.08 -62.86 -55.35
CA LEU A 10 2.61 -62.61 -53.98
C LEU A 10 1.58 -61.47 -54.07
N ALA A 11 0.29 -61.81 -53.96
CA ALA A 11 -0.77 -60.84 -53.76
C ALA A 11 -0.87 -60.54 -52.25
N ALA A 12 -0.59 -59.30 -51.86
CA ALA A 12 -0.84 -58.80 -50.52
C ALA A 12 -2.35 -58.59 -50.34
N LEU A 13 -2.94 -59.33 -49.39
CA LEU A 13 -4.30 -59.13 -48.91
C LEU A 13 -4.36 -57.83 -48.08
N LEU A 14 -5.26 -56.92 -48.46
CA LEU A 14 -5.73 -55.83 -47.61
C LEU A 14 -6.43 -56.44 -46.38
N ALA A 15 -5.83 -56.27 -45.21
CA ALA A 15 -6.52 -56.39 -43.94
C ALA A 15 -6.92 -54.97 -43.49
N ILE A 16 -8.22 -54.70 -43.48
CA ILE A 16 -8.81 -53.51 -42.86
C ILE A 16 -8.73 -53.72 -41.34
N GLY A 17 -7.67 -53.20 -40.72
CA GLY A 17 -7.54 -53.11 -39.27
C GLY A 17 -8.10 -51.77 -38.79
N GLY A 18 -9.23 -51.80 -38.10
CA GLY A 18 -9.77 -50.64 -37.40
C GLY A 18 -8.86 -50.26 -36.24
N ALA A 19 -8.05 -49.22 -36.44
CA ALA A 19 -7.33 -48.55 -35.36
C ALA A 19 -8.26 -47.54 -34.71
N SER A 20 -8.80 -47.89 -33.54
CA SER A 20 -9.49 -46.95 -32.65
C SER A 20 -8.50 -45.85 -32.25
N LEU A 21 -8.73 -44.63 -32.74
CA LEU A 21 -8.11 -43.42 -32.23
C LEU A 21 -8.55 -43.26 -30.76
N ALA A 22 -7.69 -43.63 -29.82
CA ALA A 22 -7.84 -43.23 -28.44
C ALA A 22 -7.60 -41.72 -28.38
N LEU A 23 -8.70 -40.95 -28.35
CA LEU A 23 -8.69 -39.53 -28.06
C LEU A 23 -8.11 -39.37 -26.65
N VAL A 24 -6.84 -38.95 -26.55
CA VAL A 24 -6.27 -38.51 -25.28
C VAL A 24 -7.01 -37.22 -24.92
N ALA A 25 -8.06 -37.35 -24.11
CA ALA A 25 -8.73 -36.22 -23.52
C ALA A 25 -7.70 -35.52 -22.61
N VAL A 26 -7.17 -34.40 -23.07
CA VAL A 26 -6.50 -33.44 -22.19
C VAL A 26 -7.57 -33.03 -21.18
N PRO A 27 -7.38 -33.23 -19.87
CA PRO A 27 -8.33 -32.75 -18.89
C PRO A 27 -8.34 -31.22 -19.02
N THR A 28 -9.39 -30.67 -19.61
CA THR A 28 -9.76 -29.29 -19.38
C THR A 28 -10.05 -29.20 -17.90
N THR A 29 -9.13 -28.62 -17.12
CA THR A 29 -9.45 -28.19 -15.76
C THR A 29 -10.56 -27.17 -15.91
N SER A 30 -11.80 -27.61 -15.76
CA SER A 30 -12.91 -26.71 -15.46
C SER A 30 -12.43 -25.88 -14.29
N ALA A 31 -12.43 -24.56 -14.42
CA ALA A 31 -12.28 -23.70 -13.25
C ALA A 31 -13.39 -24.13 -12.29
N GLU A 32 -13.03 -24.86 -11.23
CA GLU A 32 -14.01 -25.22 -10.20
C GLU A 32 -14.47 -23.91 -9.59
N ALA A 33 -15.78 -23.69 -9.60
CA ALA A 33 -16.37 -22.53 -8.94
C ALA A 33 -15.99 -22.57 -7.46
N ASP A 34 -15.75 -21.40 -6.86
CA ASP A 34 -15.36 -21.37 -5.44
C ASP A 34 -16.45 -22.00 -4.56
N SER A 35 -16.02 -22.80 -3.60
CA SER A 35 -16.85 -23.28 -2.50
C SER A 35 -16.69 -22.37 -1.29
N ASP A 36 -17.45 -22.62 -0.22
CA ASP A 36 -17.33 -21.89 1.05
C ASP A 36 -15.91 -21.94 1.66
N SER A 37 -15.08 -22.93 1.30
CA SER A 37 -13.72 -23.11 1.81
C SER A 37 -12.61 -22.91 0.76
N THR A 38 -12.93 -22.43 -0.44
CA THR A 38 -11.90 -22.11 -1.46
C THR A 38 -11.94 -20.66 -1.86
N LEU A 39 -10.78 -20.14 -2.23
CA LEU A 39 -10.60 -18.82 -2.81
C LEU A 39 -9.79 -18.93 -4.09
N THR A 40 -10.40 -18.57 -5.21
CA THR A 40 -9.72 -18.44 -6.50
C THR A 40 -9.47 -16.96 -6.76
N ILE A 41 -8.20 -16.60 -6.90
CA ILE A 41 -7.78 -15.25 -7.27
C ILE A 41 -7.38 -15.27 -8.75
N VAL A 42 -8.02 -14.45 -9.56
CA VAL A 42 -7.55 -14.18 -10.93
C VAL A 42 -6.66 -12.95 -10.90
N GLY A 43 -5.62 -12.90 -11.73
CA GLY A 43 -4.78 -11.71 -11.71
C GLY A 43 -3.68 -11.72 -12.75
N THR A 44 -2.83 -10.70 -12.63
CA THR A 44 -1.74 -10.49 -13.56
C THR A 44 -0.63 -11.54 -13.43
N SER A 45 -0.02 -11.93 -14.55
CA SER A 45 1.04 -12.94 -14.55
C SER A 45 2.28 -12.47 -13.81
N ASP A 46 2.55 -11.17 -13.67
CA ASP A 46 3.69 -10.63 -12.93
C ASP A 46 3.76 -11.16 -11.48
N VAL A 47 2.59 -11.35 -10.84
CA VAL A 47 2.51 -11.87 -9.47
C VAL A 47 2.77 -13.38 -9.39
N SER A 48 2.35 -14.15 -10.40
CA SER A 48 2.63 -15.59 -10.46
C SER A 48 4.06 -15.88 -10.94
N ASP A 49 4.51 -15.16 -11.97
CA ASP A 49 5.77 -15.37 -12.68
C ASP A 49 6.98 -14.88 -11.86
N SER A 50 6.76 -13.90 -10.97
CA SER A 50 7.73 -13.52 -9.94
C SER A 50 7.74 -14.47 -8.74
N HIS A 51 6.86 -15.47 -8.71
CA HIS A 51 6.63 -16.38 -7.59
C HIS A 51 6.15 -15.73 -6.28
N LEU A 52 5.87 -14.43 -6.27
CA LEU A 52 5.37 -13.72 -5.07
C LEU A 52 4.13 -14.39 -4.48
N PHE A 53 3.18 -14.82 -5.31
CA PHE A 53 2.00 -15.51 -4.80
C PHE A 53 2.33 -16.85 -4.13
N LEU A 54 3.10 -17.70 -4.81
CA LEU A 54 3.37 -19.05 -4.35
C LEU A 54 4.24 -19.06 -3.09
N ASP A 55 5.26 -18.21 -3.05
CA ASP A 55 6.28 -18.23 -2.01
C ASP A 55 5.89 -17.40 -0.79
N VAL A 56 4.97 -16.44 -0.94
CA VAL A 56 4.63 -15.46 0.10
C VAL A 56 3.14 -15.36 0.37
N LEU A 57 2.33 -14.99 -0.64
CA LEU A 57 0.92 -14.64 -0.40
C LEU A 57 0.09 -15.86 0.01
N LYS A 58 0.23 -16.97 -0.70
CA LYS A 58 -0.48 -18.22 -0.40
C LYS A 58 -0.13 -18.77 1.00
N PRO A 59 1.15 -19.06 1.32
CA PRO A 59 1.48 -19.62 2.63
C PRO A 59 1.13 -18.66 3.77
N GLY A 60 1.32 -17.35 3.58
CA GLY A 60 0.98 -16.35 4.58
C GLY A 60 -0.52 -16.25 4.85
N PHE A 61 -1.33 -16.25 3.79
CA PHE A 61 -2.79 -16.20 3.91
C PHE A 61 -3.36 -17.49 4.53
N GLU A 62 -2.95 -18.67 4.05
CA GLU A 62 -3.45 -19.94 4.57
C GLU A 62 -3.01 -20.20 6.01
N ALA A 63 -1.89 -19.65 6.45
CA ALA A 63 -1.50 -19.67 7.86
C ALA A 63 -2.42 -18.79 8.74
N ALA A 64 -2.88 -17.65 8.23
CA ALA A 64 -3.77 -16.74 8.94
C ALA A 64 -5.25 -17.17 8.87
N TYR A 65 -5.67 -17.82 7.79
CA TYR A 65 -7.03 -18.25 7.51
C TYR A 65 -7.05 -19.72 7.06
N PRO A 66 -6.76 -20.67 7.98
CA PRO A 66 -6.59 -22.09 7.64
C PRO A 66 -7.87 -22.78 7.15
N GLN A 67 -9.03 -22.12 7.24
CA GLN A 67 -10.29 -22.60 6.68
C GLN A 67 -10.38 -22.42 5.16
N TYR A 68 -9.49 -21.64 4.54
CA TYR A 68 -9.50 -21.39 3.10
C TYR A 68 -8.32 -22.07 2.41
N THR A 69 -8.58 -22.68 1.26
CA THR A 69 -7.54 -23.05 0.29
C THR A 69 -7.52 -22.02 -0.83
N VAL A 70 -6.40 -21.33 -1.01
CA VAL A 70 -6.26 -20.27 -2.01
C VAL A 70 -5.51 -20.75 -3.25
N THR A 71 -6.02 -20.40 -4.43
CA THR A 71 -5.38 -20.62 -5.73
C THR A 71 -5.26 -19.31 -6.49
N TYR A 72 -4.31 -19.24 -7.42
CA TYR A 72 -4.07 -18.06 -8.24
C TYR A 72 -3.98 -18.44 -9.72
N GLN A 73 -4.68 -17.68 -10.56
CA GLN A 73 -4.70 -17.84 -12.01
C GLN A 73 -4.09 -16.59 -12.65
N GLY A 74 -2.78 -16.65 -12.93
CA GLY A 74 -2.02 -15.57 -13.56
C GLY A 74 -2.24 -15.49 -15.08
N SER A 75 -2.52 -14.29 -15.59
CA SER A 75 -2.69 -14.01 -17.02
C SER A 75 -2.39 -12.53 -17.32
N ALA A 76 -2.53 -12.06 -18.57
CA ALA A 76 -2.45 -10.62 -18.83
C ALA A 76 -3.57 -9.85 -18.09
N THR A 77 -3.31 -8.61 -17.65
CA THR A 77 -4.28 -7.78 -16.92
C THR A 77 -5.68 -7.74 -17.53
N GLN A 78 -5.80 -7.50 -18.84
CA GLN A 78 -7.09 -7.52 -19.53
C GLN A 78 -7.78 -8.88 -19.41
N LYS A 79 -7.05 -9.97 -19.63
CA LYS A 79 -7.58 -11.32 -19.51
C LYS A 79 -7.97 -11.66 -18.07
N ALA A 80 -7.23 -11.20 -17.07
CA ALA A 80 -7.57 -11.38 -15.67
C ALA A 80 -8.86 -10.62 -15.30
N ILE A 81 -9.02 -9.40 -15.79
CA ILE A 81 -10.26 -8.61 -15.66
C ILE A 81 -11.41 -9.32 -16.36
N ASP A 82 -11.21 -9.84 -17.58
CA ASP A 82 -12.26 -10.57 -18.30
C ASP A 82 -12.64 -11.88 -17.59
N ASN A 83 -11.67 -12.58 -17.00
CA ASN A 83 -11.92 -13.75 -16.16
C ASN A 83 -12.74 -13.38 -14.91
N ALA A 84 -12.43 -12.25 -14.26
CA ALA A 84 -13.21 -11.73 -13.14
C ALA A 84 -14.63 -11.37 -13.57
N ARG A 85 -14.80 -10.71 -14.72
CA ARG A 85 -16.12 -10.39 -15.33
C ARG A 85 -16.93 -11.63 -15.70
N GLN A 86 -16.27 -12.75 -15.94
CA GLN A 86 -16.89 -14.06 -16.21
C GLN A 86 -17.14 -14.88 -14.93
N GLY A 87 -16.71 -14.39 -13.76
CA GLY A 87 -16.89 -15.08 -12.48
C GLY A 87 -15.96 -16.28 -12.29
N LEU A 88 -14.79 -16.28 -12.94
CA LEU A 88 -13.79 -17.37 -12.82
C LEU A 88 -12.91 -17.26 -11.57
N GLY A 89 -13.21 -16.33 -10.67
CA GLY A 89 -12.56 -16.16 -9.38
C GLY A 89 -13.38 -15.24 -8.48
N SER A 90 -12.99 -15.15 -7.21
CA SER A 90 -13.67 -14.31 -6.20
C SER A 90 -12.89 -13.04 -5.85
N ALA A 91 -11.59 -12.99 -6.16
CA ALA A 91 -10.76 -11.79 -6.03
C ALA A 91 -9.92 -11.54 -7.30
N LEU A 92 -9.50 -10.29 -7.48
CA LEU A 92 -8.70 -9.83 -8.61
C LEU A 92 -7.45 -9.08 -8.11
N ILE A 93 -6.27 -9.34 -8.71
CA ILE A 93 -5.03 -8.55 -8.49
C ILE A 93 -4.46 -8.07 -9.84
N VAL A 94 -4.34 -6.76 -10.03
CA VAL A 94 -3.95 -6.13 -11.31
C VAL A 94 -3.15 -4.82 -11.11
N HIS A 95 -2.60 -4.27 -12.20
CA HIS A 95 -1.74 -3.07 -12.21
C HIS A 95 -1.91 -2.19 -13.47
N ALA A 96 -3.13 -1.98 -13.95
CA ALA A 96 -3.44 -1.07 -15.05
C ALA A 96 -4.58 -0.12 -14.68
N ALA A 97 -4.25 1.08 -14.20
CA ALA A 97 -5.21 2.08 -13.72
C ALA A 97 -6.38 2.35 -14.70
N SER A 98 -6.08 2.43 -16.01
CA SER A 98 -7.07 2.69 -17.06
C SER A 98 -8.00 1.50 -17.36
N LEU A 99 -7.68 0.29 -16.91
CA LEU A 99 -8.54 -0.89 -17.03
C LEU A 99 -9.26 -1.16 -15.70
N GLU A 100 -8.59 -0.91 -14.58
CA GLU A 100 -9.12 -1.03 -13.23
C GLU A 100 -10.31 -0.10 -12.98
N ASN A 101 -10.20 1.17 -13.37
CA ASN A 101 -11.30 2.12 -13.24
C ASN A 101 -12.54 1.68 -14.07
N GLN A 102 -12.35 1.06 -15.24
CA GLN A 102 -13.44 0.51 -16.04
C GLN A 102 -14.10 -0.67 -15.31
N PHE A 103 -13.31 -1.60 -14.76
CA PHE A 103 -13.82 -2.73 -13.98
C PHE A 103 -14.67 -2.29 -12.78
N VAL A 104 -14.19 -1.28 -12.04
CA VAL A 104 -14.92 -0.66 -10.93
C VAL A 104 -16.17 0.07 -11.43
N GLY A 105 -16.04 0.88 -12.48
CA GLY A 105 -17.14 1.63 -13.10
C GLY A 105 -18.28 0.75 -13.61
N ASP A 106 -17.92 -0.41 -14.13
CA ASP A 106 -18.86 -1.43 -14.56
C ASP A 106 -19.56 -2.13 -13.38
N GLY A 107 -19.13 -1.91 -12.14
CA GLY A 107 -19.74 -2.41 -10.91
C GLY A 107 -19.32 -3.83 -10.52
N PHE A 108 -18.20 -4.34 -11.04
CA PHE A 108 -17.69 -5.68 -10.71
C PHE A 108 -16.85 -5.73 -9.43
N SER A 109 -16.48 -4.58 -8.85
CA SER A 109 -15.86 -4.50 -7.53
C SER A 109 -16.92 -4.35 -6.43
N VAL A 110 -16.72 -5.01 -5.29
CA VAL A 110 -17.52 -4.78 -4.07
C VAL A 110 -17.28 -3.38 -3.51
N GLU A 111 -16.02 -2.94 -3.55
CA GLU A 111 -15.57 -1.65 -3.01
C GLU A 111 -15.53 -0.59 -4.12
N PRO A 112 -15.74 0.70 -3.79
CA PRO A 112 -15.79 1.79 -4.79
C PRO A 112 -14.44 2.07 -5.46
N PHE A 113 -13.36 1.52 -4.92
CA PHE A 113 -11.98 1.57 -5.41
C PHE A 113 -11.26 0.27 -5.03
N GLY A 114 -10.09 0.02 -5.61
CA GLY A 114 -9.25 -1.13 -5.23
C GLY A 114 -8.42 -0.83 -3.99
N ARG A 115 -8.08 -1.85 -3.20
CA ARG A 115 -7.12 -1.66 -2.11
C ARG A 115 -5.71 -1.65 -2.65
N ALA A 116 -4.93 -0.64 -2.31
CA ALA A 116 -3.50 -0.65 -2.59
C ALA A 116 -2.85 -1.81 -1.82
N ILE A 117 -2.04 -2.63 -2.49
CA ILE A 117 -1.39 -3.78 -1.84
C ILE A 117 0.13 -3.62 -1.80
N PHE A 118 0.74 -3.30 -2.92
CA PHE A 118 2.16 -3.00 -3.02
C PHE A 118 2.41 -2.27 -4.33
N TRP A 119 3.60 -1.72 -4.46
CA TRP A 119 4.10 -1.19 -5.71
C TRP A 119 5.51 -1.70 -5.96
N GLY A 120 5.95 -1.64 -7.20
CA GLY A 120 7.32 -1.88 -7.60
C GLY A 120 7.67 -0.92 -8.72
N ASP A 121 8.69 -1.29 -9.48
CA ASP A 121 9.15 -0.52 -10.61
C ASP A 121 9.27 -1.39 -11.86
N PHE A 122 8.98 -0.76 -12.98
CA PHE A 122 9.36 -1.26 -14.29
C PHE A 122 10.83 -0.96 -14.57
N VAL A 123 11.45 -1.85 -15.34
CA VAL A 123 12.81 -1.72 -15.83
C VAL A 123 12.84 -2.06 -17.31
N LEU A 124 13.79 -1.46 -18.01
CA LEU A 124 14.17 -1.92 -19.34
C LEU A 124 15.39 -2.80 -19.21
N LEU A 125 15.31 -4.00 -19.76
CA LEU A 125 16.42 -4.93 -19.82
C LEU A 125 17.03 -4.92 -21.21
N GLY A 126 18.32 -5.19 -21.30
CA GLY A 126 19.06 -5.33 -22.55
C GLY A 126 20.32 -6.17 -22.37
N PRO A 127 21.01 -6.51 -23.47
CA PRO A 127 22.26 -7.26 -23.43
C PRO A 127 23.39 -6.40 -22.88
N ALA A 128 24.46 -7.05 -22.41
CA ALA A 128 25.66 -6.37 -21.92
C ALA A 128 26.34 -5.47 -22.97
N SER A 129 26.21 -5.80 -24.25
CA SER A 129 26.77 -5.03 -25.38
C SER A 129 26.02 -3.71 -25.65
N ASP A 130 24.79 -3.58 -25.17
CA ASP A 130 23.92 -2.41 -25.35
C ASP A 130 23.98 -1.81 -26.78
N PRO A 131 23.57 -2.55 -27.83
CA PRO A 131 23.71 -2.12 -29.23
C PRO A 131 22.87 -0.87 -29.59
N ALA A 132 21.87 -0.51 -28.78
CA ALA A 132 21.10 0.72 -28.93
C ALA A 132 21.68 1.92 -28.15
N HIS A 133 22.79 1.73 -27.42
CA HIS A 133 23.46 2.77 -26.64
C HIS A 133 22.52 3.51 -25.65
N VAL A 134 21.69 2.72 -24.96
CA VAL A 134 20.74 3.21 -23.96
C VAL A 134 21.44 3.59 -22.66
N MET A 135 22.46 2.83 -22.26
CA MET A 135 23.19 3.00 -21.00
C MET A 135 23.86 4.38 -20.90
N SER A 136 23.95 4.88 -19.67
CA SER A 136 24.75 6.07 -19.34
C SER A 136 26.13 5.64 -18.86
N GLY A 137 27.06 5.43 -19.82
CA GLY A 137 28.34 4.81 -19.53
C GLY A 137 28.16 3.38 -19.04
N SER A 138 28.55 3.10 -17.80
CA SER A 138 28.38 1.77 -17.17
C SER A 138 27.15 1.68 -16.25
N SER A 139 26.31 2.71 -16.20
CA SER A 139 25.12 2.76 -15.33
C SER A 139 23.83 2.71 -16.15
N PRO A 140 22.75 2.11 -15.62
CA PRO A 140 21.43 2.20 -16.22
C PRO A 140 21.02 3.66 -16.44
N ALA A 141 20.37 3.94 -17.56
CA ALA A 141 19.74 5.22 -17.79
C ALA A 141 18.49 5.39 -16.90
N THR A 142 18.07 6.64 -16.68
CA THR A 142 16.91 6.97 -15.84
C THR A 142 15.71 7.49 -16.64
N ASN A 143 15.90 7.77 -17.94
CA ASN A 143 14.87 8.28 -18.83
C ASN A 143 14.33 7.17 -19.74
N PRO A 144 13.15 6.58 -19.44
CA PRO A 144 12.60 5.51 -20.27
C PRO A 144 12.18 5.98 -21.66
N THR A 145 11.68 7.20 -21.81
CA THR A 145 11.24 7.75 -23.10
C THR A 145 12.39 7.85 -24.09
N GLU A 146 13.53 8.41 -23.67
CA GLU A 146 14.73 8.50 -24.50
C GLU A 146 15.28 7.10 -24.85
N ALA A 147 15.27 6.17 -23.90
CA ALA A 147 15.71 4.81 -24.13
C ALA A 147 14.87 4.09 -25.20
N PHE A 148 13.54 4.23 -25.13
CA PHE A 148 12.61 3.67 -26.12
C PHE A 148 12.87 4.24 -27.52
N GLN A 149 13.13 5.54 -27.63
CA GLN A 149 13.48 6.18 -28.90
C GLN A 149 14.82 5.66 -29.47
N LYS A 150 15.84 5.50 -28.63
CA LYS A 150 17.13 4.93 -29.04
C LYS A 150 16.99 3.50 -29.55
N ILE A 151 16.22 2.66 -28.86
CA ILE A 151 15.96 1.29 -29.30
C ILE A 151 15.17 1.28 -30.61
N ALA A 152 14.16 2.14 -30.76
CA ALA A 152 13.41 2.25 -32.02
C ALA A 152 14.33 2.66 -33.19
N ALA A 153 15.22 3.65 -32.99
CA ALA A 153 16.19 4.08 -34.00
C ALA A 153 17.20 2.98 -34.35
N ALA A 154 17.75 2.30 -33.33
CA ALA A 154 18.66 1.17 -33.53
C ALA A 154 17.96 -0.01 -34.22
N GLY A 155 16.69 -0.26 -33.89
CA GLY A 155 15.87 -1.28 -34.50
C GLY A 155 15.54 -0.99 -35.96
N ALA A 156 15.21 0.25 -36.30
CA ALA A 156 15.05 0.68 -37.69
C ALA A 156 16.34 0.52 -38.51
N ALA A 157 17.51 0.61 -37.86
CA ALA A 157 18.81 0.33 -38.45
C ALA A 157 19.22 -1.16 -38.44
N GLY A 158 18.37 -2.06 -37.92
CA GLY A 158 18.62 -3.51 -37.86
C GLY A 158 19.53 -3.97 -36.73
N ASN A 159 19.79 -3.12 -35.73
CA ASN A 159 20.76 -3.37 -34.66
C ASN A 159 20.14 -3.78 -33.32
N ALA A 160 18.83 -3.64 -33.14
CA ALA A 160 18.16 -3.94 -31.88
C ALA A 160 16.72 -4.45 -32.10
N PHE A 161 16.22 -5.21 -31.12
CA PHE A 161 14.81 -5.60 -31.03
C PHE A 161 14.27 -5.20 -29.66
N LEU A 162 13.00 -4.77 -29.61
CA LEU A 162 12.28 -4.61 -28.35
C LEU A 162 11.15 -5.64 -28.29
N VAL A 163 11.38 -6.68 -27.49
CA VAL A 163 10.47 -7.82 -27.37
C VAL A 163 9.29 -7.43 -26.48
N ALA A 164 8.13 -7.31 -27.08
CA ALA A 164 6.89 -6.89 -26.43
C ALA A 164 5.94 -8.07 -26.22
N ARG A 165 5.00 -7.93 -25.27
CA ARG A 165 3.98 -8.96 -25.02
C ARG A 165 2.76 -8.73 -25.90
N GLU A 166 2.22 -7.51 -25.88
CA GLU A 166 1.02 -7.07 -26.61
C GLU A 166 -0.20 -7.97 -26.36
N THR A 167 -0.36 -8.34 -25.09
CA THR A 167 -1.44 -9.22 -24.60
C THR A 167 -2.56 -8.46 -23.89
N GLY A 168 -2.45 -7.13 -23.77
CA GLY A 168 -3.31 -6.32 -22.92
C GLY A 168 -2.95 -6.41 -21.44
N SER A 169 -1.66 -6.55 -21.11
CA SER A 169 -1.19 -6.49 -19.71
C SER A 169 -0.96 -5.09 -19.21
N GLY A 170 -0.83 -4.92 -17.89
CA GLY A 170 -0.41 -3.66 -17.31
C GLY A 170 0.96 -3.20 -17.82
N THR A 171 1.89 -4.14 -18.07
CA THR A 171 3.18 -3.85 -18.70
C THR A 171 3.01 -3.31 -20.13
N ASP A 172 2.04 -3.82 -20.89
CA ASP A 172 1.71 -3.30 -22.22
C ASP A 172 1.12 -1.89 -22.11
N VAL A 173 0.13 -1.69 -21.22
CA VAL A 173 -0.49 -0.36 -21.00
C VAL A 173 0.56 0.66 -20.59
N GLN A 174 1.50 0.30 -19.71
CA GLN A 174 2.56 1.21 -19.31
C GLN A 174 3.58 1.46 -20.44
N SER A 175 3.93 0.44 -21.21
CA SER A 175 4.73 0.61 -22.44
C SER A 175 4.04 1.58 -23.40
N HIS A 176 2.73 1.47 -23.58
CA HIS A 176 1.95 2.35 -24.45
C HIS A 176 1.93 3.81 -23.98
N ASN A 177 1.93 4.02 -22.66
CA ASN A 177 2.09 5.35 -22.07
C ASN A 177 3.50 5.91 -22.32
N ILE A 178 4.55 5.11 -22.19
CA ILE A 178 5.93 5.55 -22.49
C ILE A 178 6.07 5.93 -23.97
N TRP A 179 5.52 5.12 -24.88
CA TRP A 179 5.51 5.42 -26.31
C TRP A 179 4.78 6.73 -26.64
N ALA A 180 3.71 7.05 -25.91
CA ALA A 180 2.96 8.31 -26.10
C ALA A 180 3.81 9.55 -25.78
N GLU A 181 4.82 9.41 -24.93
CA GLU A 181 5.78 10.47 -24.63
C GLU A 181 6.94 10.55 -25.64
N THR A 182 7.05 9.58 -26.56
CA THR A 182 8.11 9.58 -27.57
C THR A 182 7.79 10.46 -28.78
N THR A 183 8.83 10.96 -29.41
CA THR A 183 8.78 11.66 -30.70
C THR A 183 9.63 10.93 -31.74
N GLY A 184 9.24 11.00 -33.03
CA GLY A 184 10.04 10.46 -34.13
C GLY A 184 9.90 8.95 -34.35
N VAL A 185 8.95 8.31 -33.67
CA VAL A 185 8.56 6.91 -33.86
C VAL A 185 7.17 6.88 -34.48
N HIS A 186 6.97 6.08 -35.52
CA HIS A 186 5.65 5.88 -36.12
C HIS A 186 4.80 4.99 -35.22
N THR A 187 3.59 5.44 -34.90
CA THR A 187 2.72 4.79 -33.91
C THR A 187 1.28 4.76 -34.35
N CYS A 188 0.50 3.83 -33.79
CA CYS A 188 -0.95 3.81 -33.86
C CYS A 188 -1.55 3.98 -32.45
N THR A 189 -2.81 4.41 -32.37
CA THR A 189 -3.56 4.61 -31.14
C THR A 189 -4.18 3.30 -30.66
N VAL A 190 -3.92 2.92 -29.42
CA VAL A 190 -4.56 1.77 -28.77
C VAL A 190 -5.89 2.22 -28.18
N SER A 191 -6.94 1.40 -28.33
CA SER A 191 -8.27 1.75 -27.81
C SER A 191 -8.27 1.84 -26.29
N THR A 192 -9.12 2.71 -25.72
CA THR A 192 -9.30 2.84 -24.27
C THR A 192 -9.79 1.54 -23.62
N ALA A 193 -10.61 0.75 -24.34
CA ALA A 193 -11.04 -0.57 -23.90
C ALA A 193 -9.87 -1.56 -23.69
N ASN A 194 -8.73 -1.32 -24.35
CA ASN A 194 -7.51 -2.11 -24.23
C ASN A 194 -6.41 -1.37 -23.44
N GLY A 195 -6.79 -0.36 -22.66
CA GLY A 195 -5.90 0.38 -21.75
C GLY A 195 -5.39 1.72 -22.28
N GLY A 196 -5.59 2.01 -23.57
CA GLY A 196 -5.24 3.29 -24.19
C GLY A 196 -3.74 3.46 -24.50
N GLY A 197 -3.34 4.70 -24.81
CA GLY A 197 -1.97 5.03 -25.20
C GLY A 197 -1.70 4.81 -26.70
N VAL A 198 -0.42 4.69 -27.06
CA VAL A 198 0.01 4.41 -28.43
C VAL A 198 1.05 3.31 -28.44
N ARG A 199 1.23 2.61 -29.56
CA ARG A 199 2.32 1.64 -29.72
C ARG A 199 3.00 1.78 -31.07
N PRO A 200 4.25 1.32 -31.23
CA PRO A 200 4.92 1.27 -32.52
C PRO A 200 4.08 0.51 -33.54
N ALA A 201 4.02 1.03 -34.76
CA ALA A 201 3.22 0.50 -35.84
C ALA A 201 4.03 0.39 -37.13
N ALA A 202 3.68 -0.56 -37.99
CA ALA A 202 4.21 -0.60 -39.34
C ALA A 202 3.80 0.67 -40.12
N ASP A 203 4.62 1.07 -41.11
CA ASP A 203 4.46 2.35 -41.83
C ASP A 203 3.08 2.51 -42.52
N ASP A 204 2.45 1.40 -42.90
CA ASP A 204 1.13 1.36 -43.54
C ASP A 204 -0.05 1.40 -42.56
N VAL A 205 0.22 1.29 -41.25
CA VAL A 205 -0.79 1.36 -40.19
C VAL A 205 -0.86 2.78 -39.65
N SER A 206 -2.03 3.42 -39.70
CA SER A 206 -2.26 4.75 -39.14
C SER A 206 -3.61 4.84 -38.42
N GLY A 207 -3.74 5.80 -37.49
CA GLY A 207 -4.94 5.92 -36.67
C GLY A 207 -5.03 4.81 -35.62
N ALA A 208 -6.14 4.07 -35.59
CA ALA A 208 -6.36 3.01 -34.60
C ALA A 208 -5.51 1.77 -34.88
N CYS A 209 -4.89 1.22 -33.85
CA CYS A 209 -4.13 -0.03 -33.96
C CYS A 209 -5.03 -1.22 -34.30
N PRO A 210 -4.58 -2.13 -35.18
CA PRO A 210 -5.23 -3.42 -35.37
C PRO A 210 -5.34 -4.19 -34.04
N THR A 211 -6.50 -4.78 -33.81
CA THR A 211 -6.81 -5.62 -32.64
C THR A 211 -6.76 -7.10 -33.03
N GLY A 212 -6.18 -7.93 -32.18
CA GLY A 212 -6.10 -9.37 -32.38
C GLY A 212 -5.00 -9.98 -31.52
N ALA A 213 -4.89 -11.30 -31.54
CA ALA A 213 -3.77 -11.97 -30.88
C ALA A 213 -2.45 -11.54 -31.57
N PRO A 214 -1.36 -11.24 -30.84
CA PRO A 214 -0.09 -10.77 -31.42
C PRO A 214 0.37 -11.55 -32.65
N GLY A 215 0.33 -12.88 -32.61
CA GLY A 215 0.70 -13.72 -33.76
C GLY A 215 -0.15 -13.51 -35.02
N THR A 216 -1.41 -13.10 -34.88
CA THR A 216 -2.32 -12.82 -36.01
C THR A 216 -2.16 -11.41 -36.57
N ILE A 217 -1.69 -10.46 -35.75
CA ILE A 217 -1.49 -9.06 -36.14
C ILE A 217 0.00 -8.70 -36.20
N GLN A 218 0.89 -9.68 -36.29
CA GLN A 218 2.34 -9.46 -36.23
C GLN A 218 2.84 -8.53 -37.35
N ALA A 219 2.20 -8.56 -38.51
CA ALA A 219 2.51 -7.67 -39.64
C ALA A 219 2.17 -6.19 -39.36
N SER A 220 1.37 -5.89 -38.33
CA SER A 220 1.03 -4.51 -37.94
C SER A 220 2.09 -3.84 -37.06
N PHE A 221 3.11 -4.58 -36.60
CA PHE A 221 4.21 -4.05 -35.81
C PHE A 221 5.44 -3.82 -36.71
N PRO A 222 6.32 -2.86 -36.37
CA PRO A 222 7.65 -2.79 -36.98
C PRO A 222 8.41 -4.10 -36.80
N SER A 223 9.28 -4.44 -37.74
CA SER A 223 10.09 -5.66 -37.69
C SER A 223 11.00 -5.75 -36.46
N TRP A 224 11.38 -4.61 -35.87
CA TRP A 224 12.19 -4.51 -34.65
C TRP A 224 11.37 -4.60 -33.35
N TYR A 225 10.04 -4.67 -33.42
CA TYR A 225 9.14 -4.73 -32.26
C TYR A 225 8.31 -6.03 -32.29
N PRO A 226 8.94 -7.21 -32.08
CA PRO A 226 8.23 -8.48 -32.11
C PRO A 226 7.29 -8.62 -30.91
N ALA A 227 6.06 -9.05 -31.17
CA ALA A 227 5.03 -9.21 -30.16
C ALA A 227 4.81 -10.70 -29.87
N THR A 228 5.17 -11.16 -28.67
CA THR A 228 5.23 -12.59 -28.34
C THR A 228 3.88 -13.21 -27.99
N GLY A 229 2.94 -12.43 -27.45
CA GLY A 229 1.69 -12.94 -26.90
C GLY A 229 1.85 -13.80 -25.64
N GLN A 230 3.03 -13.85 -25.03
CA GLN A 230 3.36 -14.69 -23.88
C GLN A 230 3.11 -13.97 -22.55
N THR A 231 3.08 -14.67 -21.40
CA THR A 231 3.12 -14.06 -20.05
C THR A 231 4.46 -13.39 -19.74
N GLN A 232 4.61 -12.79 -18.56
CA GLN A 232 5.74 -11.92 -18.25
C GLN A 232 7.08 -12.68 -18.26
N ALA A 233 7.18 -13.80 -17.55
CA ALA A 233 8.44 -14.56 -17.49
C ALA A 233 8.86 -15.16 -18.85
N PRO A 234 7.99 -15.84 -19.61
CA PRO A 234 8.38 -16.36 -20.92
C PRO A 234 8.75 -15.27 -21.92
N ASN A 235 8.17 -14.07 -21.83
CA ASN A 235 8.57 -12.94 -22.66
C ASN A 235 10.01 -12.48 -22.35
N ILE A 236 10.37 -12.39 -21.06
CA ILE A 236 11.75 -12.09 -20.64
C ILE A 236 12.70 -13.19 -21.13
N GLN A 237 12.33 -14.47 -21.00
CA GLN A 237 13.14 -15.59 -21.49
C GLN A 237 13.33 -15.55 -23.01
N THR A 238 12.30 -15.16 -23.77
CA THR A 238 12.41 -14.94 -25.22
C THR A 238 13.41 -13.85 -25.55
N ALA A 239 13.39 -12.74 -24.81
CA ALA A 239 14.36 -11.66 -24.96
C ALA A 239 15.78 -12.06 -24.48
N ASP A 240 15.90 -12.93 -23.48
CA ASP A 240 17.19 -13.41 -22.97
C ASP A 240 17.87 -14.38 -23.93
N VAL A 241 17.09 -15.27 -24.57
CA VAL A 241 17.59 -16.18 -25.60
C VAL A 241 17.85 -15.44 -26.92
N CYS A 242 16.97 -14.52 -27.31
CA CYS A 242 17.12 -13.63 -28.46
C CYS A 242 17.58 -14.29 -29.78
N THR A 243 17.05 -15.47 -30.09
CA THR A 243 17.37 -16.18 -31.35
C THR A 243 16.26 -16.02 -32.37
N THR A 244 15.16 -16.74 -32.20
CA THR A 244 14.02 -16.71 -33.12
C THR A 244 12.92 -15.83 -32.55
N LEU A 245 12.56 -14.77 -33.27
CA LEU A 245 11.53 -13.82 -32.85
C LEU A 245 10.26 -13.94 -33.70
N PRO A 246 9.08 -13.66 -33.13
CA PRO A 246 7.85 -13.48 -33.90
C PRO A 246 8.05 -12.55 -35.10
N GLY A 247 7.48 -12.90 -36.26
CA GLY A 247 7.66 -12.14 -37.50
C GLY A 247 8.93 -12.51 -38.31
N GLY A 248 9.69 -13.53 -37.88
CA GLY A 248 10.76 -14.13 -38.69
C GLY A 248 12.14 -13.48 -38.53
N GLY A 249 12.32 -12.60 -37.55
CA GLY A 249 13.60 -11.97 -37.24
C GLY A 249 14.56 -12.89 -36.47
N THR A 250 15.87 -12.70 -36.68
CA THR A 250 16.92 -13.28 -35.82
C THR A 250 17.45 -12.21 -34.88
N GLY A 251 17.27 -12.42 -33.58
CA GLY A 251 17.59 -11.41 -32.57
C GLY A 251 19.09 -11.17 -32.38
N ASN A 252 19.93 -12.17 -32.66
CA ASN A 252 21.39 -12.13 -32.56
C ASN A 252 21.92 -11.53 -31.24
N ASN A 253 21.26 -11.85 -30.12
CA ASN A 253 21.54 -11.31 -28.78
C ASN A 253 21.37 -9.79 -28.62
N ASN A 254 20.63 -9.13 -29.52
CA ASN A 254 20.36 -7.69 -29.50
C ASN A 254 18.96 -7.32 -28.99
N CYS A 255 18.40 -8.13 -28.08
CA CYS A 255 17.02 -7.95 -27.61
C CYS A 255 16.96 -7.16 -26.30
N TYR A 256 16.06 -6.20 -26.29
CA TYR A 256 15.61 -5.47 -25.12
C TYR A 256 14.20 -5.94 -24.74
N VAL A 257 13.83 -5.76 -23.47
CA VAL A 257 12.48 -6.07 -22.99
C VAL A 257 12.10 -5.14 -21.84
N PHE A 258 10.90 -4.58 -21.89
CA PHE A 258 10.31 -3.80 -20.80
C PHE A 258 9.53 -4.74 -19.87
N THR A 259 9.78 -4.66 -18.57
CA THR A 259 9.27 -5.64 -17.59
C THR A 259 9.17 -5.07 -16.19
N ASP A 260 8.39 -5.70 -15.32
CA ASP A 260 8.49 -5.50 -13.88
C ASP A 260 9.82 -6.07 -13.34
N ARG A 261 10.34 -5.45 -12.27
CA ARG A 261 11.60 -5.89 -11.65
C ARG A 261 11.47 -7.20 -10.86
N GLY A 262 10.30 -7.52 -10.33
CA GLY A 262 10.06 -8.73 -9.52
C GLY A 262 10.27 -10.02 -10.31
N THR A 263 9.63 -10.12 -11.47
CA THR A 263 9.80 -11.25 -12.40
C THR A 263 11.27 -11.35 -12.86
N PHE A 264 11.89 -10.22 -13.21
CA PHE A 264 13.30 -10.22 -13.62
C PHE A 264 14.23 -10.73 -12.50
N GLN A 265 14.09 -10.24 -11.26
CA GLN A 265 14.95 -10.66 -10.15
C GLN A 265 14.77 -12.15 -9.83
N TYR A 266 13.53 -12.65 -9.84
CA TYR A 266 13.27 -14.08 -9.67
C TYR A 266 13.95 -14.92 -10.77
N LEU A 267 13.77 -14.53 -12.04
CA LEU A 267 14.42 -15.20 -13.17
C LEU A 267 15.95 -15.10 -13.11
N LYS A 268 16.51 -13.97 -12.67
CA LYS A 268 17.96 -13.80 -12.56
C LYS A 268 18.56 -14.75 -11.53
N LYS A 269 17.83 -15.02 -10.45
CA LYS A 269 18.19 -16.01 -9.42
C LYS A 269 18.05 -17.46 -9.92
N THR A 270 17.19 -17.71 -10.91
CA THR A 270 16.81 -19.06 -11.35
C THR A 270 17.33 -19.48 -12.72
N GLY A 271 17.80 -18.57 -13.58
CA GLY A 271 18.55 -18.98 -14.78
C GLY A 271 18.51 -18.11 -16.04
N ILE A 272 18.33 -16.78 -15.98
CA ILE A 272 18.53 -15.90 -17.18
C ILE A 272 19.91 -15.19 -17.18
N PRO A 273 20.89 -15.61 -18.00
CA PRO A 273 22.25 -15.09 -17.94
C PRO A 273 22.48 -13.78 -18.71
N ASN A 274 21.74 -13.50 -19.79
CA ASN A 274 22.17 -12.57 -20.84
C ASN A 274 21.67 -11.13 -20.65
N LEU A 275 20.55 -10.96 -19.93
CA LEU A 275 19.96 -9.65 -19.70
C LEU A 275 20.47 -8.97 -18.42
N GLN A 276 20.64 -7.65 -18.51
CA GLN A 276 20.87 -6.74 -17.40
C GLN A 276 19.89 -5.56 -17.46
N VAL A 277 19.72 -4.87 -16.33
CA VAL A 277 18.95 -3.61 -16.30
C VAL A 277 19.73 -2.54 -17.06
N VAL A 278 19.10 -1.97 -18.09
CA VAL A 278 19.65 -0.84 -18.86
C VAL A 278 18.90 0.46 -18.61
N VAL A 279 17.66 0.40 -18.10
CA VAL A 279 16.93 1.58 -17.60
C VAL A 279 16.28 1.26 -16.26
N ARG A 280 16.51 2.15 -15.28
CA ARG A 280 15.82 2.20 -13.99
C ARG A 280 16.05 3.57 -13.36
N GLY A 281 15.03 4.15 -12.73
CA GLY A 281 15.17 5.43 -12.04
C GLY A 281 13.85 5.94 -11.50
N ASP A 282 13.84 7.17 -11.00
CA ASP A 282 12.70 7.77 -10.29
C ASP A 282 11.62 8.37 -11.22
N SER A 283 11.64 8.03 -12.52
CA SER A 283 10.60 8.45 -13.44
C SER A 283 9.25 7.84 -13.04
N LEU A 284 8.20 8.65 -12.98
CA LEU A 284 6.84 8.17 -12.69
C LEU A 284 6.34 7.16 -13.73
N LEU A 285 6.89 7.19 -14.95
CA LEU A 285 6.62 6.20 -15.99
C LEU A 285 7.16 4.80 -15.67
N LEU A 286 7.98 4.68 -14.63
CA LEU A 286 8.52 3.41 -14.16
C LEU A 286 7.86 2.93 -12.87
N VAL A 287 6.91 3.66 -12.30
CA VAL A 287 6.16 3.20 -11.11
C VAL A 287 5.14 2.14 -11.53
N ASN A 288 5.08 1.04 -10.78
CA ASN A 288 4.16 -0.06 -11.02
C ASN A 288 3.32 -0.34 -9.76
N SER A 289 2.08 0.14 -9.71
CA SER A 289 1.19 0.01 -8.54
C SER A 289 0.19 -1.11 -8.72
N PHE A 290 0.06 -1.97 -7.71
CA PHE A 290 -0.87 -3.10 -7.72
C PHE A 290 -2.04 -2.87 -6.76
N HIS A 291 -3.23 -3.27 -7.20
CA HIS A 291 -4.45 -3.19 -6.42
C HIS A 291 -5.16 -4.54 -6.37
N ALA A 292 -5.86 -4.77 -5.25
CA ALA A 292 -6.70 -5.95 -5.06
C ALA A 292 -8.18 -5.55 -4.99
N TYR A 293 -9.04 -6.41 -5.54
CA TYR A 293 -10.49 -6.21 -5.57
C TYR A 293 -11.21 -7.49 -5.15
N ALA A 294 -12.21 -7.37 -4.28
CA ALA A 294 -13.20 -8.42 -4.09
C ALA A 294 -14.26 -8.31 -5.19
N ILE A 295 -14.54 -9.41 -5.88
CA ILE A 295 -15.49 -9.43 -6.99
C ILE A 295 -16.93 -9.34 -6.45
N ASN A 296 -17.76 -8.52 -7.09
CA ASN A 296 -19.13 -8.27 -6.66
C ASN A 296 -20.06 -9.44 -7.06
N PRO A 297 -20.59 -10.24 -6.10
CA PRO A 297 -21.47 -11.36 -6.41
C PRO A 297 -22.80 -10.93 -7.07
N ASP A 298 -23.24 -9.68 -6.86
CA ASP A 298 -24.52 -9.20 -7.40
C ASP A 298 -24.54 -9.20 -8.95
N LYS A 299 -23.36 -9.16 -9.58
CA LYS A 299 -23.17 -9.28 -11.04
C LYS A 299 -23.49 -10.66 -11.59
N PHE A 300 -23.55 -11.69 -10.75
CA PHE A 300 -23.66 -13.10 -11.16
C PHE A 300 -24.95 -13.77 -10.69
N THR A 301 -25.91 -12.99 -10.16
CA THR A 301 -27.20 -13.52 -9.69
C THR A 301 -28.00 -14.27 -10.77
N GLY A 302 -27.76 -13.96 -12.06
CA GLY A 302 -28.35 -14.65 -13.20
C GLY A 302 -27.56 -15.86 -13.74
N THR A 303 -26.44 -16.24 -13.09
CA THR A 303 -25.53 -17.29 -13.59
C THR A 303 -25.23 -18.31 -12.47
N PRO A 304 -26.12 -19.29 -12.22
CA PRO A 304 -26.02 -20.20 -11.06
C PRO A 304 -24.75 -21.06 -10.99
N SER A 305 -24.05 -21.23 -12.11
CA SER A 305 -22.78 -21.94 -12.18
C SER A 305 -21.58 -21.14 -11.67
N VAL A 306 -21.72 -19.82 -11.50
CA VAL A 306 -20.69 -18.96 -10.91
C VAL A 306 -20.90 -18.88 -9.41
N GLN A 307 -19.84 -19.12 -8.65
CA GLN A 307 -19.82 -19.00 -7.20
C GLN A 307 -18.72 -18.01 -6.81
N ILE A 308 -19.12 -16.92 -6.15
CA ILE A 308 -18.22 -15.88 -5.67
C ILE A 308 -18.15 -15.97 -4.15
N ASN A 309 -17.02 -16.42 -3.61
CA ASN A 309 -16.74 -16.45 -2.18
C ASN A 309 -16.26 -15.07 -1.68
N LYS A 310 -17.21 -14.13 -1.60
CA LYS A 310 -16.96 -12.77 -1.11
C LYS A 310 -16.30 -12.73 0.30
N PRO A 311 -16.72 -13.54 1.29
CA PRO A 311 -16.05 -13.57 2.59
C PRO A 311 -14.57 -13.95 2.51
N ALA A 312 -14.21 -14.97 1.73
CA ALA A 312 -12.81 -15.36 1.56
C ALA A 312 -12.01 -14.29 0.81
N ALA A 313 -12.59 -13.66 -0.21
CA ALA A 313 -11.96 -12.57 -0.95
C ALA A 313 -11.65 -11.37 -0.03
N LEU A 314 -12.62 -10.93 0.78
CA LEU A 314 -12.40 -9.84 1.75
C LEU A 314 -11.38 -10.24 2.83
N ALA A 315 -11.40 -11.47 3.31
CA ALA A 315 -10.39 -11.96 4.25
C ALA A 315 -8.97 -11.92 3.65
N PHE A 316 -8.82 -12.24 2.37
CA PHE A 316 -7.53 -12.13 1.68
C PHE A 316 -7.10 -10.67 1.51
N LEU A 317 -8.02 -9.79 1.11
CA LEU A 317 -7.78 -8.35 1.02
C LEU A 317 -7.34 -7.76 2.38
N ASP A 318 -8.09 -8.05 3.45
CA ASP A 318 -7.75 -7.64 4.82
C ASP A 318 -6.38 -8.16 5.25
N TRP A 319 -6.04 -9.40 4.90
CA TRP A 319 -4.75 -9.98 5.24
C TRP A 319 -3.59 -9.34 4.48
N VAL A 320 -3.71 -9.20 3.14
CA VAL A 320 -2.61 -8.70 2.31
C VAL A 320 -2.32 -7.22 2.62
N THR A 321 -3.34 -6.43 2.99
CA THR A 321 -3.17 -5.03 3.43
C THR A 321 -2.78 -4.88 4.89
N SER A 322 -2.92 -5.93 5.72
CA SER A 322 -2.50 -5.91 7.12
C SER A 322 -1.00 -5.70 7.31
N THR A 323 -0.58 -5.29 8.51
CA THR A 323 0.85 -5.19 8.87
C THR A 323 1.61 -6.49 8.62
N ALA A 324 1.00 -7.66 8.83
CA ALA A 324 1.64 -8.95 8.62
C ALA A 324 1.82 -9.27 7.12
N GLY A 325 0.78 -9.04 6.32
CA GLY A 325 0.83 -9.22 4.86
C GLY A 325 1.83 -8.27 4.20
N GLN A 326 1.78 -6.98 4.58
CA GLN A 326 2.72 -5.97 4.10
C GLN A 326 4.17 -6.29 4.48
N ALA A 327 4.43 -6.77 5.70
CA ALA A 327 5.77 -7.20 6.10
C ALA A 327 6.26 -8.42 5.30
N ALA A 328 5.38 -9.38 5.01
CA ALA A 328 5.71 -10.54 4.19
C ALA A 328 6.08 -10.12 2.76
N VAL A 329 5.27 -9.25 2.12
CA VAL A 329 5.56 -8.71 0.78
C VAL A 329 6.90 -7.99 0.74
N GLY A 330 7.14 -7.05 1.66
CA GLY A 330 8.38 -6.26 1.69
C GLY A 330 9.64 -7.06 2.03
N SER A 331 9.51 -8.32 2.46
CA SER A 331 10.64 -9.21 2.72
C SER A 331 11.03 -10.06 1.50
N TYR A 332 10.16 -10.17 0.50
CA TYR A 332 10.38 -11.04 -0.65
C TYR A 332 11.50 -10.50 -1.55
N LEU A 333 12.44 -11.38 -1.91
CA LEU A 333 13.63 -11.05 -2.72
C LEU A 333 14.43 -9.84 -2.22
N ASN A 334 14.37 -9.54 -0.92
CA ASN A 334 15.03 -8.38 -0.33
C ASN A 334 16.47 -8.68 0.14
N ASP A 335 17.15 -9.62 -0.51
CA ASP A 335 18.49 -10.10 -0.12
C ASP A 335 19.55 -8.96 -0.16
N THR A 336 19.29 -7.89 -0.92
CA THR A 336 20.21 -6.76 -1.17
C THR A 336 19.71 -5.41 -0.63
N ALA A 337 18.69 -5.41 0.23
CA ALA A 337 17.98 -4.19 0.67
C ALA A 337 17.34 -3.39 -0.49
N ASP A 338 17.11 -4.05 -1.64
CA ASP A 338 16.49 -3.50 -2.84
C ASP A 338 15.33 -4.40 -3.29
N ALA A 339 14.32 -4.55 -2.42
CA ALA A 339 13.14 -5.36 -2.69
C ALA A 339 12.41 -4.92 -3.98
N PRO A 340 11.94 -5.86 -4.81
CA PRO A 340 11.17 -5.56 -6.02
C PRO A 340 9.70 -5.18 -5.73
N PHE A 341 9.19 -5.56 -4.56
CA PHE A 341 7.84 -5.24 -4.11
C PHE A 341 7.90 -4.45 -2.80
N LEU A 342 7.31 -3.28 -2.80
CA LEU A 342 7.32 -2.30 -1.73
C LEU A 342 5.90 -2.16 -1.16
N PRO A 343 5.70 -2.33 0.15
CA PRO A 343 4.41 -2.15 0.79
C PRO A 343 3.77 -0.79 0.49
N SER A 344 2.48 -0.78 0.12
CA SER A 344 1.72 0.46 -0.12
C SER A 344 0.34 0.53 0.50
N ALA A 345 -0.09 -0.50 1.24
CA ALA A 345 -1.45 -0.52 1.74
C ALA A 345 -1.78 0.64 2.69
N ALA A 346 -0.83 1.11 3.48
CA ALA A 346 -1.03 2.22 4.41
C ALA A 346 -0.16 3.44 4.03
N PRO A 347 -0.65 4.67 4.25
CA PRO A 347 0.13 5.86 4.02
C PRO A 347 1.28 5.96 5.04
N LYS A 348 2.30 6.74 4.70
CA LYS A 348 3.37 7.09 5.62
C LYS A 348 2.94 8.25 6.50
N LEU A 349 2.78 7.96 7.79
CA LEU A 349 2.50 8.94 8.83
C LEU A 349 3.77 9.23 9.65
N THR A 350 4.27 10.46 9.56
CA THR A 350 5.37 10.94 10.40
C THR A 350 4.84 11.91 11.46
N VAL A 351 5.42 11.89 12.66
CA VAL A 351 4.87 12.63 13.81
C VAL A 351 6.00 13.21 14.67
N THR A 352 5.88 14.49 15.01
CA THR A 352 6.75 15.14 16.00
C THR A 352 6.38 14.71 17.42
N SER A 353 7.39 14.54 18.26
CA SER A 353 7.17 14.14 19.65
C SER A 353 6.47 15.23 20.45
N ALA A 354 5.44 14.85 21.21
CA ALA A 354 4.86 15.67 22.25
C ALA A 354 5.90 15.96 23.35
N PRO A 355 5.85 17.14 24.00
CA PRO A 355 6.79 17.46 25.07
C PRO A 355 6.65 16.50 26.25
N ALA A 356 7.78 16.05 26.80
CA ALA A 356 7.79 15.08 27.91
C ALA A 356 7.10 15.61 29.18
N LYS A 357 7.08 16.94 29.38
CA LYS A 357 6.42 17.60 30.52
C LYS A 357 5.71 18.86 30.06
N VAL A 358 4.54 19.11 30.63
CA VAL A 358 3.78 20.34 30.37
C VAL A 358 3.17 20.87 31.67
N LYS A 359 3.20 22.19 31.86
CA LYS A 359 2.51 22.82 33.00
C LYS A 359 1.00 22.75 32.76
N ALA A 360 0.24 22.54 33.82
CA ALA A 360 -1.21 22.56 33.75
C ALA A 360 -1.75 23.81 33.03
N GLY A 361 -2.63 23.60 32.05
CA GLY A 361 -3.23 24.66 31.23
C GLY A 361 -2.39 25.12 30.04
N ALA A 362 -1.11 24.73 29.94
CA ALA A 362 -0.32 24.91 28.74
C ALA A 362 -0.69 23.85 27.69
N ALA A 363 -0.58 24.23 26.41
CA ALA A 363 -0.84 23.33 25.30
C ALA A 363 0.41 22.53 24.93
N ILE A 364 0.22 21.29 24.48
CA ILE A 364 1.18 20.54 23.69
C ILE A 364 0.94 20.84 22.22
N LYS A 365 2.04 20.84 21.45
CA LYS A 365 2.02 20.89 19.99
C LYS A 365 2.51 19.54 19.49
N VAL A 366 1.75 18.95 18.58
CA VAL A 366 2.08 17.71 17.85
C VAL A 366 1.76 18.00 16.40
N SER A 367 2.66 17.72 15.50
CA SER A 367 2.52 17.97 14.07
C SER A 367 3.21 16.88 13.27
N GLY A 368 2.99 16.83 11.97
CA GLY A 368 3.67 15.87 11.12
C GLY A 368 3.13 15.88 9.71
N ASP A 369 3.52 14.86 8.97
CA ASP A 369 3.25 14.70 7.55
C ASP A 369 2.54 13.37 7.29
N LEU A 370 1.54 13.41 6.43
CA LEU A 370 0.85 12.23 5.89
C LEU A 370 1.05 12.22 4.38
N ALA A 371 1.66 11.16 3.87
CA ALA A 371 1.92 11.00 2.44
C ALA A 371 1.59 9.58 2.00
N ASN A 372 1.07 9.43 0.78
CA ASN A 372 1.07 8.14 0.11
C ASN A 372 2.54 7.75 -0.18
N VAL A 373 2.84 6.46 -0.06
CA VAL A 373 4.20 5.93 -0.20
C VAL A 373 4.60 5.68 -1.65
N VAL A 374 3.61 5.63 -2.55
CA VAL A 374 3.82 5.46 -3.98
C VAL A 374 4.27 6.79 -4.59
N PRO A 375 5.38 6.85 -5.37
CA PRO A 375 5.83 8.08 -5.99
C PRO A 375 4.83 8.64 -7.01
N GLY A 376 4.69 9.96 -7.05
CA GLY A 376 3.86 10.66 -8.06
C GLY A 376 2.38 10.76 -7.74
N THR A 377 1.90 10.09 -6.69
CA THR A 377 0.51 10.17 -6.24
C THR A 377 0.19 11.55 -5.67
N PRO A 378 -1.05 12.06 -5.81
CA PRO A 378 -1.47 13.32 -5.22
C PRO A 378 -1.24 13.40 -3.70
N ALA A 379 -1.03 14.62 -3.19
CA ALA A 379 -0.92 14.84 -1.75
C ALA A 379 -2.24 14.47 -1.05
N LEU A 380 -2.13 13.81 0.10
CA LEU A 380 -3.25 13.43 0.95
C LEU A 380 -3.85 14.66 1.66
N SER A 381 -4.63 15.44 0.93
CA SER A 381 -5.22 16.71 1.36
C SER A 381 -6.61 16.55 1.98
N GLY A 382 -6.88 17.28 3.08
CA GLY A 382 -8.19 17.27 3.74
C GLY A 382 -8.51 16.00 4.53
N VAL A 383 -7.53 15.12 4.72
CA VAL A 383 -7.70 13.85 5.44
C VAL A 383 -7.88 14.13 6.93
N PRO A 384 -8.94 13.62 7.59
CA PRO A 384 -9.11 13.72 9.03
C PRO A 384 -7.99 13.00 9.80
N VAL A 385 -7.34 13.71 10.71
CA VAL A 385 -6.27 13.19 11.56
C VAL A 385 -6.67 13.32 13.03
N ARG A 386 -6.42 12.29 13.83
CA ARG A 386 -6.77 12.26 15.26
C ARG A 386 -5.54 12.20 16.14
N LEU A 387 -5.51 13.04 17.17
CA LEU A 387 -4.61 12.86 18.31
C LEU A 387 -5.30 11.95 19.32
N VAL A 388 -4.72 10.80 19.58
CA VAL A 388 -5.23 9.78 20.50
C VAL A 388 -4.41 9.81 21.79
N GLY A 389 -5.10 9.85 22.93
CA GLY A 389 -4.49 9.84 24.25
C GLY A 389 -4.84 8.58 25.02
N THR A 390 -3.81 7.87 25.51
CA THR A 390 -3.96 6.64 26.30
C THR A 390 -3.39 6.84 27.71
N PRO A 391 -4.12 6.50 28.78
CA PRO A 391 -3.57 6.52 30.13
C PRO A 391 -2.41 5.53 30.29
N ALA A 392 -1.36 5.92 31.01
CA ALA A 392 -0.14 5.12 31.14
C ALA A 392 -0.25 3.90 32.07
N ALA A 393 -1.30 3.78 32.89
CA ALA A 393 -1.59 2.63 33.75
C ALA A 393 -3.01 2.68 34.36
N GLY A 394 -3.66 1.51 34.49
CA GLY A 394 -4.98 1.29 35.12
C GLY A 394 -5.88 0.33 34.32
N PRO A 395 -6.85 -0.38 34.93
CA PRO A 395 -7.85 -1.14 34.17
C PRO A 395 -8.77 -0.19 33.37
N GLY A 396 -9.04 -0.53 32.10
CA GLY A 396 -9.86 0.31 31.20
C GLY A 396 -9.10 1.38 30.43
N ASN A 397 -7.82 1.14 30.05
CA ASN A 397 -7.02 2.03 29.21
C ASN A 397 -7.48 2.01 27.75
N THR A 398 -8.74 2.39 27.50
CA THR A 398 -9.23 2.58 26.14
C THR A 398 -8.62 3.87 25.60
N PRO A 399 -7.88 3.82 24.47
CA PRO A 399 -7.44 5.02 23.79
C PRO A 399 -8.64 5.92 23.46
N VAL A 400 -8.50 7.23 23.65
CA VAL A 400 -9.55 8.19 23.32
C VAL A 400 -9.02 9.28 22.42
N THR A 401 -9.82 9.67 21.43
CA THR A 401 -9.54 10.86 20.61
C THR A 401 -9.63 12.10 21.49
N VAL A 402 -8.51 12.81 21.63
CA VAL A 402 -8.42 14.03 22.44
C VAL A 402 -8.46 15.32 21.62
N ALA A 403 -8.12 15.23 20.35
CA ALA A 403 -8.23 16.32 19.38
C ALA A 403 -8.31 15.74 17.96
N THR A 404 -8.89 16.50 17.04
CA THR A 404 -8.93 16.21 15.60
C THR A 404 -8.44 17.43 14.82
N THR A 405 -7.90 17.18 13.63
CA THR A 405 -7.54 18.19 12.64
C THR A 405 -7.65 17.56 11.24
N THR A 406 -7.29 18.28 10.20
CA THR A 406 -7.19 17.76 8.83
C THR A 406 -5.82 18.08 8.26
N THR A 407 -5.36 17.30 7.28
CA THR A 407 -4.18 17.65 6.50
C THR A 407 -4.44 18.86 5.60
N ASP A 408 -3.41 19.65 5.34
CA ASP A 408 -3.45 20.72 4.33
C ASP A 408 -3.18 20.19 2.92
N SER A 409 -3.04 21.10 1.94
CA SER A 409 -2.81 20.75 0.53
C SER A 409 -1.50 20.02 0.25
N ALA A 410 -0.56 20.02 1.21
CA ALA A 410 0.72 19.32 1.11
C ALA A 410 0.78 18.08 2.02
N GLY A 411 -0.32 17.72 2.69
CA GLY A 411 -0.36 16.57 3.61
C GLY A 411 0.12 16.89 5.03
N HIS A 412 0.37 18.15 5.37
CA HIS A 412 0.83 18.53 6.72
C HIS A 412 -0.35 18.65 7.68
N PHE A 413 -0.14 18.28 8.95
CA PHE A 413 -1.12 18.48 10.01
C PHE A 413 -0.49 19.01 11.30
N ALA A 414 -1.29 19.70 12.12
CA ALA A 414 -0.85 20.18 13.42
C ALA A 414 -1.99 20.23 14.45
N PHE A 415 -1.68 19.79 15.66
CA PHE A 415 -2.52 19.84 16.85
C PHE A 415 -2.00 20.87 17.85
N SER A 416 -2.93 21.56 18.52
CA SER A 416 -2.66 22.32 19.75
C SER A 416 -3.65 21.89 20.83
N TYR A 417 -3.22 21.02 21.74
CA TYR A 417 -4.09 20.38 22.73
C TYR A 417 -3.66 20.71 24.16
N LYS A 418 -4.60 20.98 25.08
CA LYS A 418 -4.32 21.28 26.50
C LYS A 418 -4.59 20.06 27.38
N PRO A 419 -3.58 19.22 27.66
CA PRO A 419 -3.79 17.99 28.41
C PRO A 419 -4.20 18.27 29.85
N GLN A 420 -5.20 17.53 30.30
CA GLN A 420 -5.67 17.57 31.69
C GLN A 420 -5.10 16.43 32.55
N LYS A 421 -4.53 15.40 31.91
CA LYS A 421 -3.90 14.24 32.56
C LYS A 421 -2.63 13.88 31.80
N SER A 422 -1.74 13.18 32.49
CA SER A 422 -0.55 12.59 31.88
C SER A 422 -0.97 11.40 31.02
N LEU A 423 -0.64 11.45 29.74
CA LEU A 423 -1.06 10.46 28.74
C LEU A 423 0.13 10.08 27.86
N ILE A 424 0.01 8.93 27.20
CA ILE A 424 0.80 8.53 26.05
C ILE A 424 0.00 8.93 24.82
N TYR A 425 0.62 9.66 23.90
CA TYR A 425 -0.03 10.12 22.68
C TYR A 425 0.40 9.31 21.47
N SER A 426 -0.53 9.11 20.56
CA SER A 426 -0.31 8.71 19.18
C SER A 426 -1.15 9.58 18.26
N VAL A 427 -0.76 9.66 17.00
CA VAL A 427 -1.57 10.21 15.93
C VAL A 427 -2.10 9.05 15.11
N ALA A 428 -3.36 9.10 14.71
CA ALA A 428 -4.00 8.07 13.90
C ALA A 428 -4.84 8.68 12.79
N VAL A 429 -4.90 7.97 11.67
CA VAL A 429 -5.82 8.20 10.55
C VAL A 429 -6.62 6.92 10.32
N ASP A 430 -7.85 7.06 9.86
CA ASP A 430 -8.65 5.92 9.40
C ASP A 430 -8.26 5.56 7.97
N GLU A 431 -8.96 4.57 7.40
CA GLU A 431 -8.94 4.29 5.97
C GLU A 431 -9.20 5.56 5.16
N ILE A 432 -8.47 5.70 4.06
CA ILE A 432 -8.51 6.86 3.18
C ILE A 432 -8.92 6.39 1.79
N THR A 433 -9.94 7.03 1.23
CA THR A 433 -10.20 6.97 -0.21
C THR A 433 -9.37 8.06 -0.90
N GLN A 434 -8.46 7.67 -1.77
CA GLN A 434 -7.59 8.58 -2.50
C GLN A 434 -7.90 8.52 -4.01
N ILE A 435 -8.14 9.68 -4.61
CA ILE A 435 -8.28 9.80 -6.07
C ILE A 435 -6.89 10.00 -6.65
N GLU A 436 -6.41 9.00 -7.39
CA GLU A 436 -5.08 8.99 -8.00
C GLU A 436 -5.08 9.65 -9.37
N ASN A 437 -6.12 9.40 -10.18
CA ASN A 437 -6.24 9.98 -11.50
C ASN A 437 -7.69 10.38 -11.81
N ALA A 438 -7.96 11.67 -11.63
CA ALA A 438 -9.26 12.28 -11.90
C ALA A 438 -9.53 12.51 -13.41
N ALA A 439 -8.53 12.35 -14.29
CA ALA A 439 -8.71 12.52 -15.73
C ALA A 439 -9.30 11.28 -16.41
N LEU A 440 -9.24 10.12 -15.75
CA LEU A 440 -9.90 8.90 -16.21
C LEU A 440 -11.42 8.97 -15.98
N THR A 441 -12.18 8.30 -16.83
CA THR A 441 -13.65 8.22 -16.71
C THR A 441 -14.10 6.75 -16.71
N PRO A 442 -14.64 6.23 -15.58
CA PRO A 442 -14.73 6.91 -14.27
C PRO A 442 -13.34 7.18 -13.67
N VAL A 443 -13.28 8.01 -12.64
CA VAL A 443 -12.01 8.35 -11.97
C VAL A 443 -11.34 7.10 -11.40
N PHE A 444 -10.01 7.09 -11.44
CA PHE A 444 -9.22 6.05 -10.80
C PHE A 444 -8.78 6.50 -9.40
N GLY A 445 -8.82 5.57 -8.46
CA GLY A 445 -8.42 5.79 -7.08
C GLY A 445 -8.26 4.47 -6.34
N ASP A 446 -7.77 4.56 -5.11
CA ASP A 446 -7.48 3.45 -4.23
C ASP A 446 -8.01 3.68 -2.81
N LEU A 447 -8.07 2.58 -2.06
CA LEU A 447 -8.30 2.56 -0.62
C LEU A 447 -6.96 2.29 0.06
N LEU A 448 -6.56 3.22 0.93
CA LEU A 448 -5.41 3.07 1.81
C LEU A 448 -5.88 2.75 3.23
N GLU A 449 -5.28 1.74 3.84
CA GLU A 449 -5.51 1.33 5.22
C GLU A 449 -5.18 2.45 6.22
N GLY A 450 -5.94 2.48 7.31
CA GLY A 450 -5.66 3.36 8.44
C GLY A 450 -4.30 3.06 9.08
N THR A 451 -3.63 4.09 9.58
CA THR A 451 -2.33 3.96 10.24
C THR A 451 -2.23 4.80 11.50
N SER A 452 -1.26 4.48 12.36
CA SER A 452 -0.98 5.28 13.54
C SER A 452 0.51 5.33 13.86
N ALA A 453 0.95 6.46 14.43
CA ALA A 453 2.33 6.70 14.82
C ALA A 453 2.41 7.31 16.23
N PRO A 454 3.40 6.89 17.05
CA PRO A 454 3.54 7.38 18.41
C PRO A 454 3.99 8.84 18.46
N ALA A 455 3.38 9.63 19.34
CA ALA A 455 3.81 10.99 19.68
C ALA A 455 4.45 11.07 21.08
N GLY A 456 4.60 9.94 21.76
CA GLY A 456 5.31 9.84 23.03
C GLY A 456 4.49 10.22 24.27
N ARG A 457 5.12 10.16 25.45
CA ARG A 457 4.48 10.38 26.75
C ARG A 457 4.62 11.82 27.21
N THR A 458 3.51 12.44 27.61
CA THR A 458 3.52 13.75 28.28
C THR A 458 3.08 13.61 29.73
N VAL A 459 3.89 14.15 30.63
CA VAL A 459 3.55 14.29 32.04
C VAL A 459 2.98 15.69 32.30
N VAL A 460 1.74 15.75 32.80
CA VAL A 460 1.15 17.00 33.25
C VAL A 460 1.70 17.33 34.64
N VAL A 461 2.29 18.52 34.78
CA VAL A 461 2.73 19.06 36.06
C VAL A 461 1.61 19.95 36.60
N GLY A 462 1.08 19.58 37.77
CA GLY A 462 0.03 20.35 38.42
C GLY A 462 0.47 21.79 38.72
N SER A 463 -0.50 22.61 39.10
CA SER A 463 -0.32 23.96 39.59
C SER A 463 -1.35 24.24 40.69
N ALA A 464 -0.93 25.01 41.68
CA ALA A 464 -1.82 25.51 42.72
C ALA A 464 -1.40 26.93 43.07
N THR A 465 -2.36 27.77 43.43
CA THR A 465 -2.09 29.13 43.92
C THR A 465 -2.67 29.33 45.32
N ILE A 466 -2.21 30.39 45.99
CA ILE A 466 -2.78 30.85 47.26
C ILE A 466 -3.10 32.33 47.11
N ALA A 467 -4.39 32.67 47.11
CA ALA A 467 -4.85 34.05 47.17
C ALA A 467 -4.55 34.66 48.56
N LYS A 468 -4.65 35.99 48.70
CA LYS A 468 -4.45 36.67 49.99
C LYS A 468 -5.38 36.05 51.05
N PRO A 469 -4.84 35.45 52.14
CA PRO A 469 -5.67 34.82 53.17
C PRO A 469 -6.54 35.86 53.89
N LYS A 470 -7.78 35.50 54.20
CA LYS A 470 -8.69 36.37 54.97
C LYS A 470 -8.81 35.85 56.40
N VAL A 471 -8.56 36.71 57.38
CA VAL A 471 -8.74 36.38 58.81
C VAL A 471 -10.15 36.79 59.20
N GLY A 472 -10.95 35.81 59.65
CA GLY A 472 -12.30 36.03 60.17
C GLY A 472 -12.34 35.97 61.70
N LYS A 473 -13.55 36.02 62.25
CA LYS A 473 -13.81 35.90 63.70
C LYS A 473 -13.22 34.60 64.27
N HIS A 474 -12.87 34.62 65.55
CA HIS A 474 -12.35 33.47 66.31
C HIS A 474 -11.08 32.82 65.72
N ARG A 475 -10.22 33.60 65.05
CA ARG A 475 -8.94 33.15 64.44
C ARG A 475 -9.11 32.14 63.32
N VAL A 476 -10.25 32.17 62.63
CA VAL A 476 -10.51 31.33 61.46
C VAL A 476 -9.94 32.02 60.22
N VAL A 477 -8.95 31.40 59.59
CA VAL A 477 -8.33 31.90 58.35
C VAL A 477 -8.92 31.16 57.16
N GLN A 478 -9.48 31.90 56.22
CA GLN A 478 -9.93 31.39 54.93
C GLN A 478 -8.76 31.39 53.94
N VAL A 479 -8.43 30.20 53.44
CA VAL A 479 -7.42 29.96 52.42
C VAL A 479 -8.12 29.52 51.14
N ARG A 480 -7.83 30.17 50.02
CA ARG A 480 -8.40 29.83 48.71
C ARG A 480 -7.37 29.99 47.61
N GLY A 481 -7.58 29.32 46.49
CA GLY A 481 -6.71 29.44 45.33
C GLY A 481 -7.21 28.67 44.12
N LYS A 482 -6.55 28.88 42.99
CA LYS A 482 -6.79 28.16 41.72
C LYS A 482 -6.00 26.85 41.70
N LEU A 483 -6.53 25.88 40.97
CA LEU A 483 -5.94 24.57 40.70
C LEU A 483 -5.80 24.39 39.19
N GLY A 484 -4.71 23.75 38.77
CA GLY A 484 -4.53 23.28 37.41
C GLY A 484 -3.83 21.91 37.44
N PRO A 485 -4.25 20.91 36.64
CA PRO A 485 -5.50 20.87 35.89
C PRO A 485 -6.73 20.96 36.82
N HIS A 486 -7.94 21.01 36.26
CA HIS A 486 -9.15 20.94 37.10
C HIS A 486 -9.14 19.65 37.93
N ALA A 487 -9.72 19.70 39.14
CA ALA A 487 -9.72 18.56 40.04
C ALA A 487 -10.44 17.35 39.43
N TYR A 488 -9.84 16.18 39.57
CA TYR A 488 -10.45 14.89 39.24
C TYR A 488 -10.90 14.17 40.50
N LYS A 489 -11.70 13.09 40.34
CA LYS A 489 -12.00 12.16 41.44
C LYS A 489 -10.70 11.74 42.13
N GLY A 490 -10.67 11.81 43.46
CA GLY A 490 -9.49 11.51 44.27
C GLY A 490 -8.41 12.60 44.31
N ALA A 491 -8.65 13.80 43.75
CA ALA A 491 -7.72 14.91 43.90
C ALA A 491 -7.68 15.40 45.37
N VAL A 492 -6.49 15.79 45.81
CA VAL A 492 -6.21 16.20 47.19
C VAL A 492 -5.50 17.54 47.18
N VAL A 493 -5.97 18.46 48.02
CA VAL A 493 -5.30 19.73 48.34
C VAL A 493 -4.92 19.71 49.82
N GLN A 494 -3.63 19.75 50.10
CA GLN A 494 -3.07 19.79 51.45
C GLN A 494 -2.55 21.19 51.75
N VAL A 495 -3.11 21.83 52.78
CA VAL A 495 -2.68 23.15 53.25
C VAL A 495 -1.71 22.96 54.41
N TYR A 496 -0.51 23.51 54.27
CA TYR A 496 0.51 23.50 55.32
C TYR A 496 0.77 24.91 55.84
N GLY A 497 1.17 24.98 57.12
CA GLY A 497 1.51 26.23 57.79
C GLY A 497 2.82 26.13 58.55
N LYS A 498 3.51 27.26 58.64
CA LYS A 498 4.69 27.48 59.48
C LYS A 498 4.45 28.72 60.35
N LEU A 499 4.41 28.55 61.67
CA LEU A 499 4.30 29.67 62.63
C LEU A 499 5.71 30.12 63.03
N GLY A 500 6.10 31.36 62.71
CA GLY A 500 7.44 31.87 63.03
C GLY A 500 8.57 30.93 62.56
N ALA A 501 9.45 30.55 63.50
CA ALA A 501 10.57 29.62 63.28
C ALA A 501 10.19 28.13 63.43
N HIS A 502 8.96 27.79 63.83
CA HIS A 502 8.56 26.40 64.10
C HIS A 502 8.55 25.50 62.86
N LYS A 503 8.49 24.17 63.08
CA LYS A 503 8.37 23.17 62.00
C LYS A 503 7.07 23.35 61.19
N VAL A 504 7.14 23.00 59.91
CA VAL A 504 5.97 22.98 59.00
C VAL A 504 4.99 21.92 59.46
N ARG A 505 3.69 22.23 59.49
CA ARG A 505 2.62 21.30 59.88
C ARG A 505 1.53 21.26 58.81
N LEU A 506 0.96 20.08 58.60
CA LEU A 506 -0.28 19.93 57.82
C LEU A 506 -1.42 20.53 58.65
N LEU A 507 -2.09 21.52 58.09
CA LEU A 507 -3.19 22.23 58.74
C LEU A 507 -4.55 21.62 58.38
N ARG A 508 -4.72 21.26 57.11
CA ARG A 508 -5.97 20.70 56.59
C ARG A 508 -5.76 19.98 55.27
N THR A 509 -6.51 18.91 55.07
CA THR A 509 -6.67 18.23 53.77
C THR A 509 -8.06 18.55 53.23
N VAL A 510 -8.14 18.81 51.92
CA VAL A 510 -9.38 19.09 51.19
C VAL A 510 -9.44 18.15 50.00
N HIS A 511 -10.64 17.63 49.73
CA HIS A 511 -10.95 16.84 48.54
C HIS A 511 -11.87 17.67 47.63
N PRO A 512 -11.33 18.39 46.64
CA PRO A 512 -12.15 19.16 45.72
C PRO A 512 -13.08 18.23 44.93
N ARG A 513 -14.27 18.71 44.59
CA ARG A 513 -15.17 17.99 43.67
C ARG A 513 -14.50 17.86 42.30
N SER A 514 -14.84 16.77 41.58
CA SER A 514 -14.41 16.63 40.20
C SER A 514 -14.89 17.83 39.37
N GLY A 515 -14.05 18.33 38.46
CA GLY A 515 -14.26 19.55 37.69
C GLY A 515 -13.85 20.86 38.39
N ALA A 516 -13.51 20.85 39.69
CA ALA A 516 -13.22 22.09 40.41
C ALA A 516 -11.90 22.75 39.94
N ALA A 517 -12.00 23.99 39.45
CA ALA A 517 -10.85 24.84 39.07
C ALA A 517 -10.21 25.58 40.25
N ALA A 518 -10.80 25.48 41.45
CA ALA A 518 -10.37 26.20 42.64
C ALA A 518 -10.69 25.41 43.91
N TYR A 519 -10.03 25.78 45.00
CA TYR A 519 -10.32 25.27 46.34
C TYR A 519 -10.55 26.41 47.31
N GLN A 520 -11.29 26.10 48.37
CA GLN A 520 -11.47 26.98 49.52
C GLN A 520 -11.53 26.14 50.80
N VAL A 521 -10.87 26.62 51.84
CA VAL A 521 -10.87 25.97 53.15
C VAL A 521 -10.74 26.98 54.28
N ARG A 522 -11.35 26.66 55.41
CA ARG A 522 -11.23 27.43 56.66
C ARG A 522 -10.33 26.66 57.63
N VAL A 523 -9.36 27.34 58.20
CA VAL A 523 -8.40 26.77 59.15
C VAL A 523 -8.34 27.65 60.39
N LYS A 524 -8.54 27.07 61.57
CA LYS A 524 -8.37 27.78 62.84
C LYS A 524 -6.90 27.80 63.22
N LEU A 525 -6.32 28.98 63.42
CA LEU A 525 -4.90 29.14 63.71
C LEU A 525 -4.66 29.77 65.09
N LYS A 526 -3.51 29.46 65.69
CA LYS A 526 -3.03 30.17 66.88
C LYS A 526 -2.61 31.59 66.51
N LYS A 527 -2.59 32.49 67.49
CA LYS A 527 -2.07 33.86 67.33
C LYS A 527 -0.63 33.83 66.82
N GLY A 528 -0.27 34.79 65.98
CA GLY A 528 1.07 34.95 65.42
C GLY A 528 1.11 35.04 63.89
N VAL A 529 2.32 35.04 63.34
CA VAL A 529 2.56 35.18 61.90
C VAL A 529 2.80 33.81 61.26
N TRP A 530 1.87 33.41 60.41
CA TRP A 530 1.92 32.15 59.69
C TRP A 530 2.38 32.35 58.25
N LYS A 531 3.28 31.49 57.77
CA LYS A 531 3.55 31.29 56.34
C LYS A 531 2.78 30.06 55.86
N LEU A 532 2.03 30.21 54.77
CA LEU A 532 1.20 29.15 54.21
C LEU A 532 1.79 28.62 52.90
N ARG A 533 1.63 27.31 52.67
CA ARG A 533 1.87 26.66 51.38
C ARG A 533 0.79 25.63 51.09
N VAL A 534 0.63 25.25 49.82
CA VAL A 534 -0.34 24.26 49.40
C VAL A 534 0.32 23.23 48.50
N ARG A 535 -0.01 21.96 48.73
CA ARG A 535 0.30 20.85 47.83
C ARG A 535 -0.99 20.38 47.16
N TYR A 536 -0.99 20.28 45.85
CA TYR A 536 -2.07 19.74 45.04
C TYR A 536 -1.59 18.50 44.31
N SER A 537 -2.32 17.40 44.48
CA SER A 537 -1.96 16.10 43.91
C SER A 537 -3.20 15.31 43.51
N ASN A 538 -3.06 14.46 42.50
CA ASN A 538 -4.01 13.41 42.18
C ASN A 538 -3.17 12.15 41.92
N GLY A 539 -3.37 11.11 42.73
CA GLY A 539 -2.41 10.03 42.97
C GLY A 539 -1.83 9.31 41.74
N THR A 540 -2.42 9.47 40.55
CA THR A 540 -1.94 8.84 39.31
C THR A 540 -2.05 9.73 38.05
N SER A 541 -2.85 10.80 38.05
CA SER A 541 -3.17 11.54 36.81
C SER A 541 -2.16 12.63 36.43
N PHE A 542 -1.47 13.25 37.39
CA PHE A 542 -0.51 14.34 37.13
C PHE A 542 0.51 14.45 38.27
N THR A 543 1.68 15.03 37.98
CA THR A 543 2.71 15.28 39.00
C THR A 543 2.23 16.37 39.96
N ALA A 544 2.31 16.10 41.26
CA ALA A 544 1.87 17.03 42.29
C ALA A 544 2.57 18.40 42.20
N ALA A 545 1.82 19.48 42.41
CA ALA A 545 2.35 20.83 42.59
C ALA A 545 2.46 21.17 44.07
N THR A 546 3.56 21.80 44.47
CA THR A 546 3.69 22.41 45.80
C THR A 546 4.06 23.87 45.64
N THR A 547 3.27 24.78 46.22
CA THR A 547 3.64 26.20 46.25
C THR A 547 4.77 26.43 47.25
N GLY A 548 5.57 27.48 47.03
CA GLY A 548 6.44 28.00 48.08
C GLY A 548 5.63 28.55 49.27
N PHE A 549 6.33 28.92 50.35
CA PHE A 549 5.79 29.66 51.50
C PHE A 549 5.56 31.14 51.17
N SER A 550 4.77 31.41 50.13
CA SER A 550 4.67 32.74 49.50
C SER A 550 3.63 33.66 50.14
N ARG A 551 2.79 33.15 51.06
CA ARG A 551 1.73 33.96 51.72
C ARG A 551 1.89 33.97 53.22
N LYS A 552 2.04 35.18 53.78
CA LYS A 552 2.02 35.45 55.23
C LYS A 552 0.61 35.86 55.67
N VAL A 553 0.20 35.42 56.85
CA VAL A 553 -1.04 35.87 57.51
C VAL A 553 -0.76 36.12 58.99
N LYS A 554 -1.12 37.30 59.49
CA LYS A 554 -1.03 37.65 60.91
C LYS A 554 -2.38 37.39 61.57
N VAL A 555 -2.39 36.59 62.62
CA VAL A 555 -3.58 36.25 63.40
C VAL A 555 -3.44 36.92 64.77
N SER A 556 -4.32 37.88 65.08
CA SER A 556 -4.32 38.68 66.32
C SER A 556 -5.14 38.05 67.45
#